data_AF-A0A453FVF5-F1
#
_entry.id   AF-A0A453FVF5-F1
#
_cell.length_a   1.000
_cell.length_b   1.000
_cell.length_c   1.000
_cell.angle_alpha   90.00
_cell.angle_beta   90.00
_cell.angle_gamma   90.00
#
_symmetry.space_group_name_H-M   'P 1'
#
loop_
_entity.id
_entity.type
_entity.pdbx_description
1 polymer ?
#
loop_
_entity_poly.entity_id
_entity_poly.type
_entity_poly.pdbx_seq_one_letter_code
_entity_poly.pdbx_strand_id
1 'polypeptide(L)' 'VGRYEEINPAVYSVITFPFLFAVMFGDWGHGICLLLGALFLILREKKLSSQKLDSFTEMAFGGRYVILLMALFSIYCG' A
#
# COMPACT_ATOMS: atom_id res chain seq x y z
N VAL A 1 10.32 -18.73 -2.42
CA VAL A 1 9.38 -19.58 -3.19
C VAL A 1 8.79 -20.57 -2.21
N GLY A 2 7.46 -20.65 -2.09
CA GLY A 2 6.80 -21.58 -1.18
C GLY A 2 6.86 -23.02 -1.69
N ARG A 3 6.81 -23.99 -0.79
CA ARG A 3 6.74 -25.42 -1.16
C ARG A 3 5.34 -25.79 -1.63
N TYR A 4 5.24 -26.85 -2.42
CA TYR A 4 3.96 -27.43 -2.79
C TYR A 4 3.17 -27.80 -1.53
N GLU A 5 1.89 -27.42 -1.48
CA GLU A 5 0.98 -27.56 -0.32
C GLU A 5 1.37 -26.76 0.95
N GLU A 6 2.32 -25.84 0.87
CA GLU A 6 2.58 -24.90 1.96
C GLU A 6 1.54 -23.78 1.98
N ILE A 7 1.03 -23.44 3.17
CA ILE A 7 0.06 -22.35 3.34
C ILE A 7 0.71 -21.03 2.90
N ASN A 8 0.04 -20.30 2.02
CA ASN A 8 0.56 -19.02 1.54
C ASN A 8 0.45 -17.93 2.64
N PRO A 9 1.58 -17.43 3.17
CA PRO A 9 1.56 -16.38 4.19
C PRO A 9 1.05 -15.04 3.66
N ALA A 10 1.08 -14.82 2.34
CA ALA A 10 0.66 -13.56 1.73
C ALA A 10 -0.78 -13.20 2.06
N VAL A 11 -1.67 -14.19 2.22
CA VAL A 11 -3.09 -13.96 2.55
C VAL A 11 -3.21 -13.23 3.89
N TYR A 12 -2.41 -13.61 4.89
CA TYR A 12 -2.37 -12.94 6.18
C TYR A 12 -1.63 -11.60 6.09
N SER A 13 -0.49 -11.58 5.38
CA SER A 13 0.35 -10.39 5.24
C SER A 13 -0.36 -9.21 4.58
N VAL A 14 -1.34 -9.44 3.70
CA VAL A 14 -2.13 -8.37 3.07
C VAL A 14 -2.83 -7.47 4.09
N ILE A 15 -3.22 -8.01 5.24
CA ILE A 15 -3.91 -7.25 6.30
C ILE A 15 -2.96 -6.92 7.44
N THR A 16 -2.17 -7.90 7.91
CA THR A 16 -1.34 -7.72 9.10
C THR A 16 -0.20 -6.74 8.87
N PHE A 17 0.39 -6.69 7.67
CA PHE A 17 1.48 -5.75 7.38
C PHE A 17 0.99 -4.29 7.40
N PRO A 18 -0.06 -3.90 6.65
CA PRO A 18 -0.59 -2.53 6.74
C PRO A 18 -1.07 -2.13 8.13
N PHE A 19 -1.64 -3.09 8.89
CA PHE A 19 -2.07 -2.84 10.26
C PHE A 19 -0.90 -2.57 11.22
N LEU A 20 0.15 -3.39 11.17
CA LEU A 20 1.34 -3.18 12.00
C LEU A 20 2.04 -1.86 11.64
N PHE A 21 2.08 -1.51 10.35
CA PHE A 21 2.56 -0.20 9.91
C PHE A 21 1.73 0.94 10.53
N ALA A 22 0.41 0.81 10.52
CA ALA A 22 -0.48 1.82 11.07
C ALA A 22 -0.32 2.02 12.58
N VAL A 23 -0.04 0.97 13.35
CA VAL A 23 0.27 1.11 14.79
C VAL A 23 1.56 1.90 15.02
N MET A 24 2.55 1.76 14.13
CA MET A 24 3.81 2.50 14.21
C MET A 24 3.71 3.94 13.68
N PHE A 25 2.86 4.16 12.68
CA PHE A 25 2.72 5.42 11.94
C PHE A 25 1.30 6.01 12.09
N GLY A 26 0.69 5.81 13.25
CA GLY A 26 -0.68 6.21 13.55
C GLY A 26 -0.76 7.70 13.84
N ASP A 27 -0.96 8.50 12.79
CA ASP A 27 -1.20 9.94 12.87
C ASP A 27 -2.24 10.30 11.81
N TRP A 28 -3.30 10.96 12.26
CA TRP A 28 -4.40 11.40 11.40
C TRP A 28 -3.95 12.30 10.24
N GLY A 29 -3.03 13.25 10.49
CA GLY A 29 -2.52 14.17 9.47
C GLY A 29 -1.68 13.46 8.42
N HIS A 30 -0.71 12.66 8.86
CA HIS A 30 0.14 11.89 7.94
C HIS A 30 -0.65 10.80 7.19
N GLY A 31 -1.63 10.18 7.85
CA GLY A 31 -2.55 9.22 7.26
C GLY A 31 -3.36 9.82 6.11
N ILE A 32 -3.89 11.04 6.27
CA ILE A 32 -4.60 11.75 5.19
C ILE A 32 -3.66 12.08 4.02
N CYS A 33 -2.43 12.51 4.28
CA CYS A 33 -1.43 12.75 3.22
C CYS A 33 -1.12 11.47 2.44
N LEU A 34 -0.95 10.33 3.11
CA LEU A 34 -0.76 9.03 2.48
C LEU A 34 -1.99 8.59 1.68
N LEU A 35 -3.20 8.86 2.19
CA LEU A 35 -4.45 8.55 1.51
C LEU A 35 -4.58 9.35 0.20
N LEU A 36 -4.25 10.65 0.21
CA LEU A 36 -4.23 11.48 -0.99
C LEU A 36 -3.18 10.99 -2.01
N GLY A 37 -1.99 10.59 -1.54
CA GLY A 37 -0.95 10.01 -2.38
C GLY A 37 -1.37 8.69 -3.04
N ALA A 38 -1.99 7.79 -2.28
CA ALA A 38 -2.52 6.52 -2.78
C ALA A 38 -3.65 6.75 -3.80
N LEU A 39 -4.60 7.64 -3.49
CA LEU A 39 -5.69 8.00 -4.41
C LEU A 39 -5.17 8.57 -5.72
N PHE A 40 -4.16 9.45 -5.67
CA PHE A 40 -3.54 10.00 -6.87
C PHE A 40 -2.96 8.92 -7.79
N LEU A 41 -2.29 7.92 -7.21
CA LEU A 41 -1.72 6.79 -7.96
C LEU A 41 -2.81 5.91 -8.61
N ILE A 42 -3.92 5.68 -7.89
CA ILE A 42 -5.04 4.87 -8.40
C ILE A 42 -5.81 5.60 -9.49
N LEU A 43 -6.11 6.89 -9.32
CA LEU A 43 -6.83 7.68 -10.32
C LEU A 43 -6.04 7.80 -11.63
N ARG A 44 -4.71 7.82 -11.56
CA ARG A 44 -3.83 7.88 -12.75
C ARG A 44 -3.37 6.52 -13.26
N GLU A 45 -3.94 5.42 -12.78
CA GLU A 45 -3.52 4.06 -13.11
C GLU A 45 -3.42 3.80 -14.62
N LYS A 46 -4.43 4.22 -15.39
CA LYS A 46 -4.44 4.04 -16.86
C LYS A 46 -3.31 4.80 -17.56
N LYS A 47 -2.95 5.99 -17.05
CA LYS A 47 -1.90 6.83 -17.63
C LYS A 47 -0.51 6.34 -17.23
N LEU A 48 -0.33 5.95 -15.98
CA LEU A 48 0.92 5.43 -15.43
C LEU A 48 1.27 4.05 -16.01
N SER A 49 0.28 3.18 -16.22
CA SER A 49 0.48 1.84 -16.77
C SER A 49 1.00 1.83 -18.21
N SER A 50 0.79 2.91 -18.97
CA SER A 50 1.25 3.02 -20.36
C SER A 50 2.61 3.70 -20.49
N GLN A 51 3.18 4.22 -19.40
CA GLN A 51 4.44 4.97 -19.42
C GLN A 51 5.55 4.14 -18.80
N LYS A 52 6.79 4.30 -19.29
CA LYS A 52 7.97 3.82 -18.57
C LYS A 52 8.13 4.68 -17.33
N LEU A 53 7.92 4.07 -16.17
CA LEU A 53 8.10 4.71 -14.88
C LEU A 53 9.57 4.60 -14.46
N ASP A 54 10.00 5.57 -13.67
CA ASP A 54 11.28 5.51 -12.98
C ASP A 54 11.23 4.46 -11.86
N SER A 55 12.36 3.88 -11.47
CA SER A 55 12.45 2.75 -10.54
C SER A 55 11.69 2.97 -9.22
N PHE A 56 11.70 4.19 -8.69
CA PHE A 56 10.96 4.54 -7.47
C PHE A 56 9.45 4.57 -7.70
N THR A 57 9.02 5.18 -8.81
CA THR A 57 7.60 5.34 -9.13
C THR A 57 6.98 4.00 -9.52
N GLU A 58 7.74 3.10 -10.15
CA GLU A 58 7.32 1.75 -10.45
C GLU A 58 7.04 0.93 -9.18
N MET A 59 7.93 1.01 -8.18
CA MET A 59 7.73 0.35 -6.89
C MET A 59 6.49 0.86 -6.16
N ALA A 60 6.33 2.19 -6.09
CA ALA A 60 5.16 2.81 -5.46
C ALA A 60 3.85 2.46 -6.20
N PHE A 61 3.88 2.41 -7.54
CA PHE A 61 2.74 2.03 -8.36
C PHE A 61 2.36 0.56 -8.21
N GLY A 62 3.34 -0.34 -8.13
CA GLY A 62 3.14 -1.75 -7.82
C GLY A 62 2.48 -1.96 -6.46
N GLY A 63 2.88 -1.16 -5.45
CA GLY A 63 2.34 -1.18 -4.10
C GLY A 63 1.07 -0.36 -3.85
N ARG A 64 0.44 0.24 -4.87
CA ARG A 64 -0.65 1.22 -4.71
C ARG A 64 -1.78 0.80 -3.77
N TYR A 65 -2.21 -0.46 -3.83
CA TYR A 65 -3.27 -0.98 -2.95
C TYR A 65 -2.79 -1.20 -1.51
N VAL A 66 -1.52 -1.56 -1.34
CA VAL A 66 -0.89 -1.71 -0.01
C VAL A 66 -0.79 -0.34 0.67
N ILE A 67 -0.35 0.70 -0.07
CA ILE A 67 -0.27 2.08 0.43
C ILE A 67 -1.67 2.61 0.82
N LEU A 68 -2.71 2.27 0.05
CA LEU A 68 -4.09 2.62 0.39
C LEU A 68 -4.51 1.99 1.73
N LEU A 69 -4.28 0.68 1.89
CA LEU A 69 -4.60 -0.04 3.14
C LEU A 69 -3.83 0.53 4.33
N MET A 70 -2.54 0.85 4.14
CA MET A 70 -1.70 1.48 5.16
C MET A 70 -2.26 2.84 5.60
N ALA A 71 -2.70 3.67 4.64
CA ALA A 71 -3.27 4.97 4.93
C ALA A 71 -4.61 4.85 5.71
N LEU A 72 -5.49 3.93 5.30
CA LEU A 72 -6.77 3.71 5.99
C LEU A 72 -6.56 3.25 7.44
N PHE A 73 -5.66 2.28 7.66
CA PHE A 73 -5.38 1.81 9.02
C PHE A 73 -4.65 2.87 9.85
N SER A 74 -3.76 3.68 9.25
CA SER A 74 -3.07 4.77 9.96
C SER A 74 -4.05 5.82 10.48
N ILE A 75 -5.08 6.18 9.69
CA ILE A 75 -6.17 7.08 10.12
C ILE A 75 -7.05 6.44 11.20
N TYR A 76 -7.19 5.11 11.21
CA TYR A 76 -7.96 4.39 12.23
C TYR A 76 -7.21 4.27 13.57
N CYS A 77 -5.87 4.12 13.54
CA CYS A 77 -5.05 3.98 14.73
C CYS A 77 -4.55 5.31 15.32
N GLY A 78 -4.35 6.33 14.49
CA GLY A 78 -3.95 7.69 14.89
C GLY A 78 -5.11 8.56 15.34
#